data_AF-A0A536RSJ7-F1
#
_entry.id   AF-A0A536RSJ7-F1
#
_cell.length_a   1.000
_cell.length_b   1.000
_cell.length_c   1.000
_cell.angle_alpha   90.00
_cell.angle_beta   90.00
_cell.angle_gamma   90.00
#
_symmetry.space_group_name_H-M   'P 1'
#
loop_
_entity.id
_entity.type
_entity.pdbx_description
1 polymer ?
#
loop_
_entity_poly.entity_id
_entity_poly.type
_entity_poly.pdbx_seq_one_letter_code
_entity_poly.pdbx_strand_id
1 'polypeptide(L)'
;MGVRRPQGIRHSVASRRDPTTRPKPDSQDILGAVSRLRAGESAELGRAGEKAAADLLRSRGYQIVGAGFLARRGELDLVCRRGRELVVAR
;
A
#
# COMPACT_ATOMS: atom_id res chain seq x y z
N MET A 1 -6.65 21.20 -8.19
CA MET A 1 -7.27 19.97 -8.71
C MET A 1 -6.20 18.90 -8.87
N GLY A 2 -6.12 17.93 -7.96
CA GLY A 2 -5.06 16.91 -7.95
C GLY A 2 -5.45 15.68 -8.79
N VAL A 3 -4.74 15.44 -9.88
CA VAL A 3 -4.93 14.25 -10.73
C VAL A 3 -4.53 13.01 -9.94
N ARG A 4 -5.51 12.15 -9.60
CA ARG A 4 -5.28 10.86 -8.94
C ARG A 4 -4.61 9.91 -9.94
N ARG A 5 -3.33 9.57 -9.73
CA ARG A 5 -2.65 8.53 -10.51
C ARG A 5 -3.29 7.16 -10.22
N PRO A 6 -3.47 6.31 -11.24
CA PRO A 6 -4.09 5.00 -11.06
C PRO A 6 -3.23 4.13 -10.13
N GLN A 7 -3.88 3.62 -9.08
CA GLN A 7 -3.24 2.85 -8.02
C GLN A 7 -2.93 1.43 -8.49
N GLY A 8 -1.69 0.98 -8.30
CA GLY A 8 -1.25 -0.42 -8.36
C GLY A 8 -0.99 -1.00 -9.75
N ILE A 9 -0.01 -1.90 -9.83
CA ILE A 9 0.15 -2.84 -10.96
C ILE A 9 -1.18 -3.60 -11.09
N ARG A 10 -1.89 -3.39 -12.20
CA ARG A 10 -3.19 -4.03 -12.44
C ARG A 10 -2.96 -5.36 -13.13
N HIS A 11 -3.51 -6.42 -12.56
CA HIS A 11 -3.59 -7.70 -13.24
C HIS A 11 -4.35 -7.53 -14.56
N SER A 12 -3.81 -8.01 -15.68
CA SER A 12 -4.35 -7.78 -17.03
C SER A 12 -5.81 -8.23 -17.18
N VAL A 13 -6.20 -9.26 -16.43
CA VAL A 13 -7.59 -9.77 -16.38
C VAL A 13 -8.57 -8.73 -15.84
N ALA A 14 -8.16 -7.85 -14.90
CA ALA A 14 -9.00 -6.79 -14.37
C ALA A 14 -9.34 -5.73 -15.42
N SER A 15 -8.52 -5.59 -16.47
CA SER A 15 -8.75 -4.65 -17.56
C SER A 15 -9.78 -5.14 -18.59
N ARG A 16 -10.09 -6.45 -18.61
CA ARG A 16 -10.95 -7.08 -19.61
C ARG A 16 -12.44 -7.14 -19.22
N ARG A 17 -12.80 -6.73 -18.00
CA ARG A 17 -14.22 -6.73 -17.57
C ARG A 17 -14.95 -5.48 -18.04
N ASP A 18 -16.22 -5.66 -18.38
CA ASP A 18 -17.15 -4.60 -18.73
C ASP A 18 -17.09 -3.46 -17.68
N PRO A 19 -16.78 -2.21 -18.10
CA PRO A 19 -16.72 -1.05 -17.21
C PRO A 19 -17.98 -0.84 -16.37
N THR A 20 -19.14 -1.27 -16.83
CA THR A 20 -20.44 -1.07 -16.16
C THR A 20 -20.65 -2.03 -14.99
N THR A 21 -20.04 -3.22 -15.02
CA THR A 21 -20.02 -4.19 -13.92
C THR A 21 -18.97 -3.89 -12.86
N ARG A 22 -18.20 -2.80 -13.05
CA ARG A 22 -17.14 -2.40 -12.13
C ARG A 22 -17.75 -1.92 -10.81
N PRO A 23 -17.39 -2.53 -9.66
CA PRO A 23 -17.79 -2.01 -8.36
C PRO A 23 -17.35 -0.54 -8.24
N LYS A 24 -18.29 0.34 -7.90
CA LYS A 24 -17.96 1.75 -7.63
C LYS A 24 -16.97 1.81 -6.44
N PRO A 25 -16.02 2.74 -6.43
CA PRO A 25 -15.18 2.95 -5.26
C PRO A 25 -16.07 3.30 -4.06
N ASP A 26 -16.00 2.51 -2.99
CA ASP A 26 -16.72 2.83 -1.75
C ASP A 26 -16.25 4.18 -1.17
N SER A 27 -17.16 4.88 -0.50
CA SER A 27 -16.87 6.17 0.15
C SER A 27 -15.76 6.03 1.20
N GLN A 28 -14.79 6.94 1.16
CA GLN A 28 -13.56 6.87 1.97
C GLN A 28 -13.74 7.38 3.41
N ASP A 29 -14.95 7.80 3.79
CA ASP A 29 -15.20 8.67 4.95
C ASP A 29 -15.01 7.98 6.31
N ILE A 30 -15.11 6.65 6.38
CA ILE A 30 -14.97 5.92 7.65
C ILE A 30 -13.49 5.60 7.99
N LEU A 31 -12.59 5.57 6.99
CA LEU A 31 -11.21 5.11 7.20
C LEU A 31 -10.14 6.21 7.25
N GLY A 32 -10.44 7.41 6.71
CA GLY A 32 -9.45 8.49 6.55
C GLY A 32 -9.38 9.51 7.69
N ALA A 33 -10.21 9.40 8.74
CA ALA A 33 -10.27 10.38 9.81
C ALA A 33 -9.21 10.15 10.90
N VAL A 34 -8.80 8.91 11.14
CA VAL A 34 -7.92 8.57 12.27
C VAL A 34 -6.43 8.71 11.93
N SER A 35 -6.02 8.41 10.69
CA SER A 35 -4.61 8.40 10.27
C SER A 35 -3.99 9.79 10.11
N ARG A 36 -4.77 10.81 9.73
CA ARG A 36 -4.26 12.16 9.42
C ARG A 36 -3.86 12.98 10.65
N LEU A 37 -4.35 12.64 11.83
CA LEU A 37 -4.15 13.42 13.06
C LEU A 37 -2.75 13.24 13.71
N ARG A 38 -1.87 12.37 13.17
CA ARG A 38 -0.54 12.06 13.72
C ARG A 38 0.65 12.49 12.84
N ALA A 39 0.39 13.17 11.71
CA ALA A 39 1.32 13.23 10.57
C ALA A 39 2.40 14.33 10.59
N GLY A 40 2.60 15.07 11.70
CA GLY A 40 3.50 16.24 11.75
C GLY A 40 4.98 15.91 12.03
N GLU A 41 5.33 15.56 13.27
CA GLU A 41 6.72 15.27 13.68
C GLU A 41 7.13 13.80 13.47
N SER A 42 6.17 12.88 13.35
CA SER A 42 6.42 11.44 13.33
C SER A 42 6.67 10.86 11.94
N ALA A 43 6.61 11.68 10.87
CA ALA A 43 6.71 11.19 9.50
C ALA A 43 8.12 10.72 9.12
N GLU A 44 9.15 11.43 9.57
CA GLU A 44 10.55 11.07 9.29
C GLU A 44 10.98 9.82 10.08
N LEU A 45 10.57 9.76 11.36
CA LEU A 45 10.75 8.56 12.19
C LEU A 45 10.01 7.35 11.60
N GLY A 46 8.79 7.54 11.11
CA GLY A 46 8.02 6.50 10.42
C GLY A 46 8.77 5.96 9.19
N ARG A 47 9.24 6.85 8.30
CA ARG A 47 10.04 6.47 7.12
C ARG A 47 11.33 5.77 7.49
N ALA A 48 12.01 6.21 8.55
CA ALA A 48 13.23 5.56 9.02
C ALA A 48 12.94 4.13 9.53
N GLY A 49 11.84 3.94 10.25
CA GLY A 49 11.36 2.62 10.69
C GLY A 49 11.01 1.71 9.53
N GLU A 50 10.24 2.20 8.56
CA GLU A 50 9.90 1.46 7.33
C GLU A 50 11.16 1.02 6.57
N LYS A 51 12.14 1.93 6.43
CA LYS A 51 13.42 1.63 5.78
C LYS A 51 14.18 0.54 6.55
N ALA A 52 14.27 0.64 7.88
CA ALA A 52 14.94 -0.36 8.70
C ALA A 52 14.26 -1.74 8.61
N ALA A 53 12.93 -1.78 8.59
CA ALA A 53 12.15 -2.99 8.39
C ALA A 53 12.41 -3.61 7.02
N ALA A 54 12.47 -2.79 5.95
CA ALA A 54 12.80 -3.26 4.61
C ALA A 54 14.21 -3.87 4.54
N ASP A 55 15.19 -3.22 5.18
CA ASP A 55 16.57 -3.69 5.21
C ASP A 55 16.71 -5.01 6.00
N LEU A 56 16.00 -5.15 7.11
CA LEU A 56 15.92 -6.41 7.88
C LEU A 56 15.26 -7.55 7.08
N LEU A 57 14.17 -7.26 6.36
CA LEU A 57 13.50 -8.26 5.55
C LEU A 57 14.39 -8.73 4.40
N ARG A 58 15.11 -7.82 3.75
CA ARG A 58 16.11 -8.16 2.72
C ARG A 58 17.19 -9.07 3.28
N SER A 59 17.76 -8.74 4.44
CA SER A 59 18.82 -9.57 5.06
C SER A 59 18.33 -10.97 5.44
N ARG A 60 17.02 -11.13 5.65
CA ARG A 60 16.35 -12.42 5.89
C ARG A 60 15.92 -13.16 4.62
N GLY A 61 16.32 -12.69 3.44
CA GLY A 61 16.03 -13.33 2.16
C GLY A 61 14.64 -13.03 1.58
N TYR A 62 13.95 -12.00 2.09
CA TYR A 62 12.72 -11.51 1.47
C TYR A 62 13.04 -10.52 0.36
N GLN A 63 12.26 -10.57 -0.72
CA GLN A 63 12.28 -9.56 -1.76
C GLN A 63 11.20 -8.52 -1.48
N ILE A 64 11.57 -7.25 -1.33
CA ILE A 64 10.60 -6.15 -1.28
C ILE A 64 10.02 -5.94 -2.69
N VAL A 65 8.70 -6.02 -2.83
CA VAL A 65 7.99 -5.84 -4.11
C VAL A 65 7.14 -4.57 -4.14
N GLY A 66 6.87 -3.97 -2.99
CA GLY A 66 6.18 -2.68 -2.88
C GLY A 66 6.32 -2.08 -1.47
N ALA A 67 6.16 -0.77 -1.37
CA ALA A 67 6.17 -0.01 -0.13
C ALA A 67 5.21 1.19 -0.22
N GLY A 68 4.73 1.69 0.92
CA GLY A 68 3.89 2.89 1.00
C GLY A 68 2.58 2.77 0.20
N PHE A 69 1.94 1.60 0.24
CA PHE A 69 0.76 1.33 -0.57
C PHE A 69 -0.50 1.87 0.12
N LEU A 70 -1.16 2.82 -0.54
CA LEU A 70 -2.47 3.30 -0.13
C LEU A 70 -3.55 2.38 -0.70
N ALA A 71 -4.28 1.70 0.17
CA ALA A 71 -5.42 0.86 -0.16
C ALA A 71 -6.74 1.55 0.18
N ARG A 72 -7.84 1.06 -0.41
CA ARG A 72 -9.19 1.56 -0.10
C ARG A 72 -9.55 1.47 1.39
N ARG A 73 -9.00 0.47 2.08
CA ARG A 73 -9.25 0.18 3.51
C ARG A 73 -8.00 0.34 4.38
N GLY A 74 -7.08 1.24 4.03
CA GLY A 74 -5.96 1.61 4.89
C GLY A 74 -4.64 1.62 4.14
N GLU A 75 -3.55 1.53 4.88
CA GLU A 75 -2.19 1.66 4.36
C GLU A 75 -1.44 0.35 4.61
N LEU A 76 -0.61 -0.04 3.65
CA LEU A 76 0.34 -1.15 3.79
C LEU A 76 1.74 -0.58 3.64
N ASP A 77 2.55 -0.75 4.68
CA ASP A 77 3.87 -0.13 4.74
C ASP A 77 4.85 -0.89 3.83
N LEU A 78 4.85 -2.23 3.91
CA LEU A 78 5.67 -3.09 3.04
C LEU A 78 4.90 -4.30 2.49
N VAL A 79 5.20 -4.63 1.24
CA VAL A 79 4.82 -5.89 0.59
C VAL A 79 6.08 -6.59 0.15
N CYS A 80 6.26 -7.84 0.59
CA CYS A 80 7.44 -8.63 0.31
C CYS A 80 7.08 -10.04 -0.17
N ARG A 81 8.05 -10.69 -0.83
CA ARG A 81 7.92 -12.03 -1.40
C ARG A 81 9.01 -12.94 -0.88
N ARG A 82 8.64 -14.19 -0.57
CA ARG A 82 9.57 -15.28 -0.28
C ARG A 82 9.11 -16.54 -1.00
N GLY A 83 9.81 -16.90 -2.07
CA GLY A 83 9.35 -17.96 -2.97
C GLY A 83 7.96 -17.64 -3.54
N ARG A 84 6.96 -18.45 -3.19
CA ARG A 84 5.56 -18.30 -3.63
C ARG A 84 4.69 -17.53 -2.63
N GLU A 85 5.24 -17.17 -1.47
CA GLU A 85 4.53 -16.46 -0.42
C GLU A 85 4.60 -14.94 -0.66
N LEU A 86 3.46 -14.27 -0.50
CA LEU A 86 3.40 -12.81 -0.39
C LEU A 86 3.11 -12.46 1.07
N VAL A 87 3.95 -11.60 1.64
CA VAL A 87 3.88 -11.17 3.03
C VAL A 87 3.63 -9.66 3.07
N VAL A 88 2.77 -9.24 3.98
CA VAL A 88 2.43 -7.84 4.21
C VAL A 88 2.87 -7.47 5.61
N ALA A 89 3.67 -6.43 5.75
CA ALA A 89 4.14 -5.92 7.02
C ALA A 89 3.73 -4.45 7.21
N ARG A 90 3.47 -4.10 8.47
CA ARG A 90 3.28 -2.75 8.97
C ARG A 90 4.53 -2.38 9.77
#